data_AF-A0A2V2MVQ4-F1
#
_entry.id   AF-A0A2V2MVQ4-F1
#
_cell.length_a   1.000
_cell.length_b   1.000
_cell.length_c   1.000
_cell.angle_alpha   90.00
_cell.angle_beta   90.00
_cell.angle_gamma   90.00
#
_symmetry.space_group_name_H-M   'P 1'
#
loop_
_entity.id
_entity.type
_entity.pdbx_description
1 polymer ?
#
loop_
_entity_poly.entity_id
_entity_poly.type
_entity_poly.pdbx_seq_one_letter_code
_entity_poly.pdbx_strand_id
1 'polypeptide(L)'
;MKVVVAPGDGIGPEVIAPAVDVLKIFHPEWEYSQVYLGYECWKRTGDPLSQTTRSALKEADLILFGAITTPPDPAYKSVILTIRKELDLYANLRPVFGSGFDILIVRENTEGLYSGIEWEEKDRACTIRLVTEEGSRRIARFASSCARRRRRHLTIGNKANILKSDVFFVRICQEEAEKIDVSVDKKYIDALVLDVLQHPERYDVIVTTNIFGDILSDAAAYLEGGLGMLPSANIGKDHALFEPVHGSAPDIAGKGIANPIAAIRCISLLLKYAQERENAKIVEAAIQKVLADGIKTPDLGGKAGTKEVGEAVIKEIIRMREIPGPDL
;
A
#
# COMPACT_ATOMS: atom_id res chain seq x y z
N MET A 1 -14.11 -8.71 14.50
CA MET A 1 -12.65 -8.54 14.25
C MET A 1 -12.16 -7.37 15.09
N LYS A 2 -10.88 -7.39 15.50
CA LYS A 2 -10.18 -6.29 16.17
C LYS A 2 -9.37 -5.52 15.13
N VAL A 3 -9.79 -4.29 14.86
CA VAL A 3 -9.13 -3.37 13.93
C VAL A 3 -8.33 -2.34 14.74
N VAL A 4 -7.01 -2.36 14.56
CA VAL A 4 -6.16 -1.30 15.10
C VAL A 4 -6.05 -0.18 14.08
N VAL A 5 -6.45 1.02 14.51
CA VAL A 5 -6.35 2.25 13.73
C VAL A 5 -5.11 3.01 14.18
N ALA A 6 -4.17 3.21 13.27
CA ALA A 6 -2.90 3.89 13.51
C ALA A 6 -2.79 5.13 12.59
N PRO A 7 -3.40 6.27 12.96
CA PRO A 7 -3.46 7.42 12.05
C PRO A 7 -2.08 8.04 11.76
N GLY A 8 -1.15 7.96 12.72
CA GLY A 8 0.21 8.46 12.57
C GLY A 8 0.29 10.00 12.56
N ASP A 9 1.15 10.55 11.71
CA ASP A 9 1.57 11.94 11.67
C ASP A 9 0.97 12.72 10.47
N GLY A 10 1.04 14.05 10.55
CA GLY A 10 0.71 14.95 9.44
C GLY A 10 -0.75 14.83 9.00
N ILE A 11 -0.99 14.55 7.72
CA ILE A 11 -2.35 14.35 7.16
C ILE A 11 -2.98 13.01 7.54
N GLY A 12 -2.21 12.08 8.13
CA GLY A 12 -2.66 10.73 8.48
C GLY A 12 -3.99 10.72 9.27
N PRO A 13 -4.11 11.47 10.38
CA PRO A 13 -5.38 11.66 11.10
C PRO A 13 -6.55 12.16 10.25
N GLU A 14 -6.30 13.06 9.29
CA GLU A 14 -7.36 13.64 8.44
C GLU A 14 -7.89 12.63 7.43
N VAL A 15 -7.02 11.82 6.81
CA VAL A 15 -7.40 10.86 5.77
C VAL A 15 -7.92 9.54 6.35
N ILE A 16 -7.45 9.15 7.54
CA ILE A 16 -7.90 7.92 8.20
C ILE A 16 -9.29 8.06 8.80
N ALA A 17 -9.67 9.23 9.30
CA ALA A 17 -11.01 9.47 9.83
C ALA A 17 -12.14 9.04 8.86
N PRO A 18 -12.22 9.55 7.61
CA PRO A 18 -13.25 9.12 6.67
C PRO A 18 -13.10 7.65 6.24
N ALA A 19 -11.89 7.09 6.21
CA ALA A 19 -11.70 5.66 5.92
C ALA A 19 -12.29 4.76 7.02
N VAL A 20 -12.12 5.12 8.30
CA VAL A 20 -12.74 4.42 9.42
C VAL A 20 -14.27 4.52 9.36
N ASP A 21 -14.79 5.70 9.02
CA ASP A 21 -16.24 5.89 8.88
C ASP A 21 -16.81 5.03 7.74
N VAL A 22 -16.11 4.93 6.61
CA VAL A 22 -16.48 4.01 5.51
C VAL A 22 -16.46 2.56 5.97
N LEU A 23 -15.44 2.11 6.70
CA LEU A 23 -15.37 0.73 7.20
C LEU A 23 -16.51 0.41 8.17
N LYS A 24 -16.87 1.35 9.06
CA LYS A 24 -17.98 1.21 10.01
C LYS A 24 -19.36 1.10 9.35
N ILE A 25 -19.52 1.55 8.11
CA ILE A 25 -20.76 1.32 7.35
C ILE A 25 -20.95 -0.17 7.07
N PHE A 26 -19.88 -0.87 6.73
CA PHE A 26 -19.91 -2.31 6.43
C PHE A 26 -19.87 -3.15 7.71
N HIS A 27 -19.06 -2.75 8.69
CA HIS A 27 -18.82 -3.51 9.92
C HIS A 27 -18.91 -2.65 11.19
N PRO A 28 -20.10 -2.17 11.56
CA PRO A 28 -20.27 -1.41 12.81
C PRO A 28 -20.01 -2.27 14.06
N GLU A 29 -20.09 -3.59 13.95
CA GLU A 29 -19.93 -4.56 15.04
C GLU A 29 -18.47 -4.90 15.38
N TRP A 30 -17.50 -4.48 14.56
CA TRP A 30 -16.08 -4.71 14.84
C TRP A 30 -15.56 -3.80 15.94
N GLU A 31 -14.49 -4.24 16.60
CA GLU A 31 -13.81 -3.43 17.61
C GLU A 31 -12.76 -2.56 16.93
N TYR A 32 -12.84 -1.24 17.15
CA TYR A 32 -11.89 -0.27 16.62
C TYR A 32 -11.09 0.34 17.76
N SER A 33 -9.78 0.07 17.81
CA SER A 33 -8.89 0.65 18.81
C SER A 33 -7.83 1.53 18.16
N GLN A 34 -7.72 2.78 18.63
CA GLN A 34 -6.75 3.72 18.10
C GLN A 34 -5.44 3.66 18.88
N VAL A 35 -4.31 3.67 18.17
CA VAL A 35 -2.97 3.73 18.76
C VAL A 35 -2.26 5.03 18.39
N TYR A 36 -1.32 5.44 19.25
CA TYR A 36 -0.48 6.62 19.04
C TYR A 36 0.97 6.21 18.77
N LEU A 37 1.45 6.52 17.58
CA LEU A 37 2.77 6.17 17.07
C LEU A 37 3.27 7.24 16.10
N GLY A 38 4.56 7.21 15.79
CA GLY A 38 5.18 8.09 14.81
C GLY A 38 6.04 9.18 15.40
N TYR A 39 6.38 10.15 14.55
CA TYR A 39 7.32 11.22 14.89
C TYR A 39 6.77 12.17 15.95
N GLU A 40 5.48 12.52 15.89
CA GLU A 40 4.84 13.33 16.93
C GLU A 40 4.80 12.59 18.28
N CYS A 41 4.69 11.26 18.27
CA CYS A 41 4.81 10.45 19.47
C CYS A 41 6.23 10.54 20.04
N TRP A 42 7.23 10.28 19.20
CA TRP A 42 8.63 10.36 19.58
C TRP A 42 9.05 11.71 20.16
N LYS A 43 8.63 12.82 19.55
CA LYS A 43 8.93 14.17 20.07
C LYS A 43 8.39 14.39 21.49
N ARG A 44 7.31 13.70 21.87
CA ARG A 44 6.68 13.84 23.19
C ARG A 44 7.22 12.84 24.21
N THR A 45 7.54 11.63 23.80
CA THR A 45 7.81 10.50 24.71
C THR A 45 9.24 9.98 24.63
N GLY A 46 9.99 10.31 23.57
CA GLY A 46 11.25 9.68 23.21
C GLY A 46 11.13 8.30 22.57
N ASP A 47 9.91 7.77 22.40
CA ASP A 47 9.64 6.44 21.84
C ASP A 47 8.57 6.54 20.73
N PRO A 48 8.92 6.28 19.46
CA PRO A 48 7.96 6.40 18.36
C PRO A 48 6.95 5.25 18.30
N LEU A 49 7.21 4.13 19.00
CA LEU A 49 6.45 2.90 18.91
C LEU A 49 6.51 2.15 20.26
N SER A 50 5.68 2.60 21.19
CA SER A 50 5.62 2.07 22.57
C SER A 50 5.29 0.59 22.64
N GLN A 51 5.71 -0.08 23.72
CA GLN A 51 5.41 -1.50 23.93
C GLN A 51 3.90 -1.80 23.92
N THR A 52 3.08 -0.91 24.49
CA THR A 52 1.61 -1.03 24.44
C THR A 52 1.10 -1.01 23.00
N THR A 53 1.64 -0.13 22.16
CA THR A 53 1.28 -0.05 20.74
C THR A 53 1.72 -1.31 19.99
N ARG A 54 2.93 -1.82 20.25
CA ARG A 54 3.42 -3.06 19.65
C ARG A 54 2.52 -4.25 19.99
N SER A 55 2.11 -4.38 21.25
CA SER A 55 1.19 -5.44 21.67
C SER A 55 -0.16 -5.30 20.98
N ALA A 56 -0.73 -4.09 20.90
CA ALA A 56 -1.98 -3.86 20.20
C ALA A 56 -1.90 -4.27 18.72
N LEU A 57 -0.82 -3.91 18.02
CA LEU A 57 -0.60 -4.28 16.62
C LEU A 57 -0.47 -5.79 16.42
N LYS A 58 0.19 -6.51 17.34
CA LYS A 58 0.33 -7.98 17.30
C LYS A 58 -0.98 -8.72 17.60
N GLU A 59 -1.87 -8.11 18.37
CA GLU A 59 -3.20 -8.67 18.66
C GLU A 59 -4.26 -8.29 17.61
N ALA A 60 -3.92 -7.44 16.64
CA ALA A 60 -4.86 -6.97 15.64
C ALA A 60 -5.14 -8.04 14.58
N ASP A 61 -6.41 -8.20 14.22
CA ASP A 61 -6.80 -8.96 13.02
C ASP A 61 -6.45 -8.15 11.76
N LEU A 62 -6.66 -6.83 11.83
CA LEU A 62 -6.45 -5.89 10.74
C LEU A 62 -5.86 -4.59 11.28
N ILE A 63 -4.93 -4.00 10.54
CA ILE A 63 -4.34 -2.70 10.87
C ILE A 63 -4.68 -1.72 9.76
N LEU A 64 -5.31 -0.60 10.12
CA LEU A 64 -5.51 0.53 9.23
C LEU A 64 -4.53 1.65 9.62
N PHE A 65 -3.61 1.97 8.73
CA PHE A 65 -2.48 2.85 9.01
C PHE A 65 -2.53 4.08 8.10
N GLY A 66 -2.31 5.26 8.67
CA GLY A 66 -2.33 6.54 7.96
C GLY A 66 -0.98 6.83 7.30
N ALA A 67 -0.22 7.73 7.89
CA ALA A 67 1.10 8.08 7.39
C ALA A 67 2.04 8.39 8.54
N ILE A 68 3.35 8.22 8.34
CA ILE A 68 4.37 8.59 9.33
C ILE A 68 5.43 9.47 8.71
N THR A 69 5.86 10.48 9.47
CA THR A 69 7.06 11.25 9.15
C THR A 69 8.28 10.47 9.63
N THR A 70 9.23 10.18 8.74
CA THR A 70 10.53 9.62 9.14
C THR A 70 11.61 10.70 8.96
N PRO A 71 12.09 11.36 10.02
CA PRO A 71 13.19 12.31 9.91
C PRO A 71 14.52 11.60 9.58
N PRO A 72 15.49 12.27 8.93
CA PRO A 72 16.85 11.77 8.77
C PRO A 72 17.65 11.94 10.07
N ASP A 73 17.13 11.39 11.17
CA ASP A 73 17.75 11.43 12.50
C ASP A 73 18.29 10.04 12.87
N PRO A 74 19.60 9.87 13.13
CA PRO A 74 20.17 8.58 13.53
C PRO A 74 19.55 7.97 14.80
N ALA A 75 18.95 8.78 15.67
CA ALA A 75 18.25 8.31 16.86
C ALA A 75 16.82 7.81 16.55
N TYR A 76 16.30 8.07 15.35
CA TYR A 76 14.95 7.70 14.94
C TYR A 76 14.97 6.51 13.97
N LYS A 77 14.29 5.43 14.35
CA LYS A 77 14.05 4.30 13.44
C LYS A 77 12.68 4.45 12.80
N SER A 78 12.61 4.25 11.49
CA SER A 78 11.34 4.29 10.76
C SER A 78 10.33 3.29 11.36
N VAL A 79 9.19 3.81 11.81
CA VAL A 79 8.14 3.03 12.47
C VAL A 79 7.52 2.03 11.52
N ILE A 80 7.18 2.45 10.29
CA ILE A 80 6.54 1.55 9.33
C ILE A 80 7.46 0.40 8.91
N LEU A 81 8.77 0.66 8.71
CA LEU A 81 9.74 -0.41 8.45
C LEU A 81 9.88 -1.35 9.65
N THR A 82 9.83 -0.81 10.86
CA THR A 82 9.87 -1.60 12.10
C THR A 82 8.64 -2.51 12.21
N ILE A 83 7.43 -1.97 11.98
CA ILE A 83 6.18 -2.74 12.01
C ILE A 83 6.19 -3.85 10.95
N ARG A 84 6.60 -3.52 9.71
CA ARG A 84 6.68 -4.51 8.62
C ARG A 84 7.61 -5.68 8.95
N LYS A 85 8.75 -5.41 9.60
CA LYS A 85 9.68 -6.47 10.05
C LYS A 85 9.13 -7.25 11.24
N GLU A 86 8.59 -6.59 12.26
CA GLU A 86 8.11 -7.25 13.48
C GLU A 86 6.86 -8.10 13.27
N LEU A 87 6.03 -7.74 12.29
CA LEU A 87 4.81 -8.48 11.91
C LEU A 87 5.01 -9.35 10.66
N ASP A 88 6.24 -9.46 10.15
CA ASP A 88 6.62 -10.19 8.94
C ASP A 88 5.69 -9.93 7.73
N LEU A 89 5.39 -8.65 7.48
CA LEU A 89 4.52 -8.19 6.40
C LEU A 89 5.29 -8.15 5.08
N TYR A 90 5.65 -9.32 4.57
CA TYR A 90 6.62 -9.49 3.48
C TYR A 90 6.15 -9.08 2.09
N ALA A 91 4.84 -9.06 1.82
CA ALA A 91 4.28 -8.69 0.52
C ALA A 91 3.55 -7.36 0.60
N ASN A 92 4.04 -6.35 -0.12
CA ASN A 92 3.33 -5.08 -0.30
C ASN A 92 2.63 -5.06 -1.66
N LEU A 93 1.32 -4.87 -1.64
CA LEU A 93 0.44 -4.85 -2.81
C LEU A 93 -0.01 -3.43 -3.10
N ARG A 94 0.26 -2.98 -4.32
CA ARG A 94 -0.12 -1.65 -4.82
C ARG A 94 -0.85 -1.80 -6.15
N PRO A 95 -2.19 -1.90 -6.14
CA PRO A 95 -2.97 -1.92 -7.37
C PRO A 95 -2.94 -0.55 -8.05
N VAL A 96 -2.84 -0.55 -9.36
CA VAL A 96 -2.92 0.65 -10.22
C VAL A 96 -3.84 0.31 -11.39
N PHE A 97 -4.99 0.96 -11.49
CA PHE A 97 -6.05 0.65 -12.41
C PHE A 97 -6.70 1.90 -12.99
N GLY A 98 -7.25 1.75 -14.19
CA GLY A 98 -7.90 2.84 -14.90
C GLY A 98 -8.62 2.33 -16.15
N SER A 99 -8.92 3.24 -17.07
CA SER A 99 -9.57 2.85 -18.33
C SER A 99 -8.59 2.02 -19.17
N GLY A 100 -8.89 0.73 -19.35
CA GLY A 100 -8.12 -0.17 -20.20
C GLY A 100 -6.94 -0.90 -19.53
N PHE A 101 -6.66 -0.64 -18.25
CA PHE A 101 -5.58 -1.30 -17.52
C PHE A 101 -5.95 -1.60 -16.06
N ASP A 102 -5.41 -2.69 -15.52
CA ASP A 102 -5.51 -3.11 -14.13
C ASP A 102 -4.22 -3.86 -13.82
N ILE A 103 -3.32 -3.20 -13.09
CA ILE A 103 -1.97 -3.67 -12.77
C ILE A 103 -1.90 -3.89 -11.27
N LEU A 104 -1.35 -5.03 -10.85
CA LEU A 104 -1.00 -5.27 -9.45
C LEU A 104 0.51 -5.30 -9.29
N ILE A 105 1.06 -4.30 -8.61
CA ILE A 105 2.48 -4.28 -8.24
C ILE A 105 2.64 -5.00 -6.90
N VAL A 106 3.47 -6.04 -6.89
CA VAL A 106 3.82 -6.85 -5.72
C VAL A 106 5.29 -6.59 -5.38
N ARG A 107 5.49 -5.85 -4.30
CA ARG A 107 6.79 -5.42 -3.78
C ARG A 107 7.22 -6.32 -2.62
N GLU A 108 8.44 -6.85 -2.68
CA GLU A 108 9.09 -7.47 -1.51
C GLU A 108 9.34 -6.39 -0.44
N ASN A 109 8.98 -6.64 0.83
CA ASN A 109 8.77 -5.56 1.80
C ASN A 109 9.63 -5.66 3.08
N THR A 110 10.47 -6.68 3.21
CA THR A 110 11.23 -7.02 4.43
C THR A 110 12.75 -6.96 4.24
N GLU A 111 13.23 -7.12 3.01
CA GLU A 111 14.66 -7.21 2.66
C GLU A 111 15.06 -6.10 1.65
N GLY A 112 16.01 -6.39 0.76
CA GLY A 112 16.53 -5.47 -0.24
C GLY A 112 17.47 -4.42 0.36
N LEU A 113 17.41 -3.19 -0.15
CA LEU A 113 18.16 -2.07 0.41
C LEU A 113 17.59 -1.58 1.75
N TYR A 114 16.36 -1.95 2.09
CA TYR A 114 15.75 -1.63 3.39
C TYR A 114 16.06 -2.70 4.46
N SER A 115 17.10 -3.51 4.22
CA SER A 115 17.63 -4.47 5.19
C SER A 115 18.03 -3.78 6.51
N GLY A 116 18.40 -2.50 6.47
CA GLY A 116 18.90 -1.74 7.61
C GLY A 116 20.32 -2.13 8.01
N ILE A 117 21.04 -2.81 7.11
CA ILE A 117 22.45 -3.16 7.31
C ILE A 117 23.28 -2.08 6.63
N GLU A 118 23.69 -1.10 7.42
CA GLU A 118 24.42 0.08 6.97
C GLU A 118 25.47 0.52 7.99
N TRP A 119 26.52 1.16 7.49
CA TRP A 119 27.55 1.78 8.31
C TRP A 119 28.18 2.96 7.58
N GLU A 120 28.72 3.89 8.35
CA GLU A 120 29.45 5.04 7.84
C GLU A 120 30.85 5.07 8.45
N GLU A 121 31.83 5.35 7.61
CA GLU A 121 33.21 5.65 7.99
C GLU A 121 33.54 7.08 7.53
N LYS A 122 34.73 7.59 7.87
CA LYS A 122 35.12 8.98 7.62
C LYS A 122 34.97 9.44 6.16
N ASP A 123 35.17 8.56 5.18
CA ASP A 123 35.22 8.88 3.75
C ASP A 123 34.26 8.03 2.89
N ARG A 124 33.39 7.22 3.52
CA ARG A 124 32.49 6.30 2.82
C ARG A 124 31.30 5.92 3.68
N ALA A 125 30.17 5.64 3.03
CA ALA A 125 29.02 4.99 3.64
C ALA A 125 28.69 3.72 2.84
N CYS A 126 28.20 2.69 3.52
CA CYS A 126 27.80 1.44 2.90
C CYS A 126 26.40 1.03 3.34
N THR A 127 25.61 0.53 2.39
CA THR A 127 24.29 -0.05 2.62
C THR A 127 24.23 -1.39 1.87
N ILE A 128 23.89 -2.47 2.58
CA ILE A 128 23.82 -3.80 1.97
C ILE A 128 22.43 -4.08 1.42
N ARG A 129 22.37 -4.35 0.11
CA ARG A 129 21.21 -4.95 -0.54
C ARG A 129 21.19 -6.45 -0.28
N LEU A 130 20.38 -6.89 0.68
CA LEU A 130 20.21 -8.31 1.01
C LEU A 130 19.02 -8.90 0.26
N VAL A 131 19.19 -10.06 -0.37
CA VAL A 131 18.11 -10.84 -0.99
C VAL A 131 18.33 -12.29 -0.64
N THR A 132 17.38 -12.90 0.07
CA THR A 132 17.46 -14.29 0.52
C THR A 132 16.58 -15.21 -0.33
N GLU A 133 16.85 -16.52 -0.26
CA GLU A 133 16.02 -17.52 -0.94
C GLU A 133 14.60 -17.55 -0.37
N GLU A 134 14.48 -17.51 0.97
CA GLU A 134 13.21 -17.55 1.68
C GLU A 134 12.33 -16.35 1.29
N GLY A 135 12.89 -15.13 1.38
CA GLY A 135 12.22 -13.89 0.98
C GLY A 135 11.79 -13.90 -0.47
N SER A 136 12.67 -14.37 -1.37
CA SER A 136 12.39 -14.47 -2.80
C SER A 136 11.30 -15.52 -3.11
N ARG A 137 11.34 -16.70 -2.49
CA ARG A 137 10.35 -17.77 -2.74
C ARG A 137 8.96 -17.37 -2.25
N ARG A 138 8.84 -16.77 -1.06
CA ARG A 138 7.54 -16.38 -0.51
C ARG A 138 6.88 -15.27 -1.34
N ILE A 139 7.62 -14.23 -1.73
CA ILE A 139 7.06 -13.16 -2.55
C ILE A 139 6.73 -13.64 -3.96
N ALA A 140 7.56 -14.51 -4.54
CA ALA A 140 7.30 -15.11 -5.85
C ALA A 140 6.05 -15.99 -5.84
N ARG A 141 5.86 -16.83 -4.82
CA ARG A 141 4.63 -17.63 -4.65
C ARG A 141 3.41 -16.75 -4.52
N PHE A 142 3.50 -15.68 -3.72
CA PHE A 142 2.41 -14.73 -3.54
C PHE A 142 2.03 -14.07 -4.86
N ALA A 143 3.00 -13.46 -5.55
CA ALA A 143 2.78 -12.78 -6.81
C ALA A 143 2.28 -13.71 -7.92
N SER A 144 2.85 -14.90 -8.04
CA SER A 144 2.40 -15.91 -9.01
C SER A 144 0.97 -16.35 -8.71
N SER A 145 0.60 -16.52 -7.43
CA SER A 145 -0.77 -16.85 -7.04
C SER A 145 -1.76 -15.74 -7.39
N CYS A 146 -1.35 -14.46 -7.25
CA CYS A 146 -2.13 -13.32 -7.73
C CYS A 146 -2.31 -13.36 -9.25
N ALA A 147 -1.22 -13.55 -10.00
CA ALA A 147 -1.26 -13.64 -11.46
C ALA A 147 -2.14 -14.80 -11.94
N ARG A 148 -2.07 -15.95 -11.27
CA ARG A 148 -2.88 -17.14 -11.57
C ARG A 148 -4.38 -16.90 -11.52
N ARG A 149 -4.83 -16.02 -10.61
CA ARG A 149 -6.25 -15.63 -10.45
C ARG A 149 -6.67 -14.49 -11.39
N ARG A 150 -5.74 -13.96 -12.17
CA ARG A 150 -5.92 -12.83 -13.09
C ARG A 150 -5.63 -13.28 -14.53
N ARG A 151 -4.79 -12.59 -15.28
CA ARG A 151 -4.49 -12.87 -16.69
C ARG A 151 -3.37 -13.92 -16.86
N ARG A 152 -2.94 -14.56 -15.76
CA ARG A 152 -1.90 -15.60 -15.73
C ARG A 152 -0.57 -15.12 -16.32
N HIS A 153 -0.25 -13.85 -16.09
CA HIS A 153 0.98 -13.22 -16.56
C HIS A 153 1.69 -12.48 -15.42
N LEU A 154 2.97 -12.76 -15.24
CA LEU A 154 3.85 -12.18 -14.22
C LEU A 154 5.05 -11.51 -14.87
N THR A 155 5.21 -10.21 -14.67
CA THR A 155 6.43 -9.49 -15.07
C THR A 155 7.37 -9.37 -13.87
N ILE A 156 8.63 -9.79 -14.03
CA ILE A 156 9.68 -9.63 -13.01
C ILE A 156 10.52 -8.40 -13.32
N GLY A 157 10.32 -7.33 -12.55
CA GLY A 157 11.14 -6.12 -12.60
C GLY A 157 12.48 -6.35 -11.91
N ASN A 158 13.60 -6.07 -12.58
CA ASN A 158 14.93 -6.39 -12.07
C ASN A 158 16.05 -5.49 -12.65
N LYS A 159 17.26 -5.62 -12.13
CA LYS A 159 18.50 -5.08 -12.73
C LYS A 159 19.57 -6.16 -12.81
N ALA A 160 19.19 -7.37 -13.24
CA ALA A 160 20.05 -8.56 -13.25
C ALA A 160 21.29 -8.44 -14.18
N ASN A 161 21.31 -7.45 -15.09
CA ASN A 161 22.49 -7.12 -15.88
C ASN A 161 23.62 -6.48 -15.05
N ILE A 162 23.32 -5.92 -13.88
CA ILE A 162 24.28 -5.26 -12.98
C ILE A 162 24.34 -5.97 -11.62
N LEU A 163 23.19 -6.41 -11.08
CA LEU A 163 23.06 -6.88 -9.71
C LEU A 163 22.94 -8.40 -9.63
N LYS A 164 23.90 -9.05 -8.97
CA LYS A 164 23.88 -10.51 -8.71
C LYS A 164 22.66 -10.93 -7.87
N SER A 165 22.24 -10.09 -6.93
CA SER A 165 21.03 -10.33 -6.12
C SER A 165 19.77 -10.44 -6.97
N ASP A 166 19.74 -9.74 -8.12
CA ASP A 166 18.60 -9.81 -9.04
C ASP A 166 18.67 -10.99 -10.00
N VAL A 167 19.87 -11.44 -10.39
CA VAL A 167 20.02 -12.74 -11.08
C VAL A 167 19.43 -13.85 -10.20
N PHE A 168 19.73 -13.81 -8.91
CA PHE A 168 19.22 -14.75 -7.91
C PHE A 168 17.69 -14.64 -7.73
N PHE A 169 17.18 -13.42 -7.53
CA PHE A 169 15.74 -13.15 -7.38
C PHE A 169 14.92 -13.60 -8.60
N VAL A 170 15.38 -13.25 -9.81
CA VAL A 170 14.70 -13.58 -11.07
C VAL A 170 14.58 -15.09 -11.24
N ARG A 171 15.66 -15.84 -11.01
CA ARG A 171 15.66 -17.31 -11.11
C ARG A 171 14.58 -17.92 -10.21
N ILE A 172 14.54 -17.51 -8.95
CA ILE A 172 13.56 -18.02 -7.98
C ILE A 172 12.13 -17.65 -8.37
N CYS A 173 11.90 -16.42 -8.83
CA CYS A 173 10.58 -15.99 -9.28
C CYS A 173 10.09 -16.81 -10.48
N GLN A 174 10.97 -17.12 -11.44
CA GLN A 174 10.65 -17.98 -12.57
C GLN A 174 10.30 -19.40 -12.11
N GLU A 175 11.10 -20.00 -11.22
CA GLU A 175 10.83 -21.34 -10.68
C GLU A 175 9.46 -21.46 -10.00
N GLU A 176 9.05 -20.46 -9.20
CA GLU A 176 7.76 -20.50 -8.50
C GLU A 176 6.57 -20.24 -9.43
N ALA A 177 6.73 -19.41 -10.46
CA ALA A 177 5.68 -19.18 -11.46
C ALA A 177 5.45 -20.41 -12.35
N GLU A 178 6.53 -21.10 -12.75
CA GLU A 178 6.47 -22.32 -13.57
C GLU A 178 5.69 -23.44 -12.87
N LYS A 179 5.88 -23.61 -11.55
CA LYS A 179 5.17 -24.62 -10.73
C LYS A 179 3.65 -24.52 -10.81
N ILE A 180 3.11 -23.34 -11.11
CA ILE A 180 1.66 -23.10 -11.20
C ILE A 180 1.22 -22.58 -12.57
N ASP A 181 2.04 -22.79 -13.60
CA ASP A 181 1.74 -22.50 -15.01
C ASP A 181 1.29 -21.04 -15.21
N VAL A 182 2.12 -20.11 -14.73
CA VAL A 182 2.01 -18.66 -14.94
C VAL A 182 3.10 -18.22 -15.91
N SER A 183 2.70 -17.51 -16.98
CA SER A 183 3.66 -16.98 -17.96
C SER A 183 4.50 -15.86 -17.34
N VAL A 184 5.79 -15.81 -17.70
CA VAL A 184 6.74 -14.86 -17.09
C VAL A 184 7.46 -14.03 -18.14
N ASP A 185 7.44 -12.71 -17.97
CA ASP A 185 8.33 -11.78 -18.64
C ASP A 185 9.35 -11.19 -17.65
N LYS A 186 10.53 -10.82 -18.17
CA LYS A 186 11.58 -10.15 -17.39
C LYS A 186 11.85 -8.80 -18.01
N LYS A 187 11.81 -7.74 -17.20
CA LYS A 187 12.05 -6.37 -17.67
C LYS A 187 13.06 -5.69 -16.74
N TYR A 188 14.01 -4.98 -17.34
CA TYR A 188 14.91 -4.14 -16.55
C TYR A 188 14.13 -2.97 -15.96
N ILE A 189 14.36 -2.67 -14.68
CA ILE A 189 13.51 -1.77 -13.90
C ILE A 189 13.43 -0.36 -14.49
N ASP A 190 14.53 0.12 -15.07
CA ASP A 190 14.61 1.41 -15.76
C ASP A 190 13.71 1.48 -16.99
N ALA A 191 13.74 0.46 -17.85
CA ALA A 191 12.85 0.38 -19.01
C ALA A 191 11.40 0.08 -18.58
N LEU A 192 11.21 -0.74 -17.54
CA LEU A 192 9.91 -1.13 -17.03
C LEU A 192 9.10 0.06 -16.51
N VAL A 193 9.74 0.96 -15.74
CA VAL A 193 9.06 2.17 -15.22
C VAL A 193 8.50 3.01 -16.37
N LEU A 194 9.27 3.20 -17.43
CA LEU A 194 8.82 3.97 -18.60
C LEU A 194 7.73 3.24 -19.39
N ASP A 195 7.91 1.94 -19.65
CA ASP A 195 6.97 1.11 -20.43
C ASP A 195 5.62 0.96 -19.70
N VAL A 196 5.60 0.89 -18.37
CA VAL A 196 4.35 0.90 -17.57
C VAL A 196 3.58 2.21 -17.73
N LEU A 197 4.27 3.35 -17.74
CA LEU A 197 3.60 4.65 -17.91
C LEU A 197 3.08 4.87 -19.34
N GLN A 198 3.79 4.36 -20.34
CA GLN A 198 3.43 4.52 -21.76
C GLN A 198 2.41 3.48 -22.24
N HIS A 199 2.48 2.26 -21.70
CA HIS A 199 1.74 1.09 -22.16
C HIS A 199 1.21 0.24 -20.98
N PRO A 200 0.43 0.84 -20.07
CA PRO A 200 -0.04 0.15 -18.85
C PRO A 200 -0.90 -1.09 -19.15
N GLU A 201 -1.60 -1.12 -20.28
CA GLU A 201 -2.48 -2.22 -20.70
C GLU A 201 -1.76 -3.56 -20.90
N ARG A 202 -0.43 -3.52 -21.09
CA ARG A 202 0.42 -4.70 -21.30
C ARG A 202 0.68 -5.49 -20.02
N TYR A 203 0.44 -4.90 -18.85
CA TYR A 203 0.85 -5.48 -17.58
C TYR A 203 -0.35 -6.04 -16.81
N ASP A 204 -0.11 -7.13 -16.07
CA ASP A 204 -1.08 -7.77 -15.17
C ASP A 204 -0.55 -7.73 -13.73
N VAL A 205 0.38 -8.62 -13.39
CA VAL A 205 1.07 -8.61 -12.09
C VAL A 205 2.55 -8.34 -12.31
N ILE A 206 3.10 -7.37 -11.57
CA ILE A 206 4.52 -7.06 -11.59
C ILE A 206 5.10 -7.41 -10.23
N VAL A 207 6.13 -8.26 -10.18
CA VAL A 207 6.88 -8.54 -8.94
C VAL A 207 8.28 -7.96 -9.01
N THR A 208 8.72 -7.33 -7.92
CA THR A 208 10.07 -6.75 -7.84
C THR A 208 10.56 -6.60 -6.39
N THR A 209 11.86 -6.40 -6.24
CA THR A 209 12.55 -6.17 -4.96
C THR A 209 12.18 -4.83 -4.33
N ASN A 210 12.36 -4.72 -3.02
CA ASN A 210 11.94 -3.59 -2.17
C ASN A 210 12.01 -2.19 -2.81
N ILE A 211 13.20 -1.62 -2.99
CA ILE A 211 13.36 -0.23 -3.47
C ILE A 211 12.80 -0.02 -4.89
N PHE A 212 12.90 -1.04 -5.73
CA PHE A 212 12.41 -0.98 -7.10
C PHE A 212 10.89 -0.99 -7.15
N GLY A 213 10.24 -1.74 -6.26
CA GLY A 213 8.79 -1.72 -6.10
C GLY A 213 8.31 -0.39 -5.58
N ASP A 214 9.03 0.22 -4.63
CA ASP A 214 8.74 1.56 -4.11
C ASP A 214 8.68 2.58 -5.25
N ILE A 215 9.78 2.71 -5.99
CA ILE A 215 9.93 3.69 -7.08
C ILE A 215 8.92 3.41 -8.21
N LEU A 216 8.78 2.16 -8.64
CA LEU A 216 7.90 1.80 -9.74
C LEU A 216 6.43 2.13 -9.42
N SER A 217 5.98 1.80 -8.22
CA SER A 217 4.59 2.01 -7.85
C SER A 217 4.26 3.48 -7.58
N ASP A 218 5.20 4.25 -7.03
CA ASP A 218 5.06 5.70 -6.90
C ASP A 218 5.00 6.37 -8.27
N ALA A 219 5.84 5.94 -9.22
CA ALA A 219 5.76 6.42 -10.61
C ALA A 219 4.41 6.05 -11.25
N ALA A 220 3.97 4.81 -11.10
CA ALA A 220 2.71 4.31 -11.65
C ALA A 220 1.48 5.03 -11.08
N ALA A 221 1.57 5.62 -9.88
CA ALA A 221 0.50 6.44 -9.30
C ALA A 221 0.07 7.61 -10.22
N TYR A 222 0.97 8.08 -11.09
CA TYR A 222 0.63 9.08 -12.12
C TYR A 222 -0.59 8.67 -12.97
N LEU A 223 -0.74 7.38 -13.27
CA LEU A 223 -1.83 6.84 -14.07
C LEU A 223 -3.20 6.96 -13.41
N GLU A 224 -3.25 7.14 -12.09
CA GLU A 224 -4.48 7.29 -11.31
C GLU A 224 -4.75 8.72 -10.83
N GLY A 225 -3.88 9.68 -11.17
CA GLY A 225 -3.97 11.06 -10.69
C GLY A 225 -3.04 11.40 -9.52
N GLY A 226 -2.12 10.50 -9.16
CA GLY A 226 -1.04 10.75 -8.20
C GLY A 226 -1.14 9.93 -6.91
N LEU A 227 -0.20 10.18 -5.98
CA LEU A 227 -0.06 9.40 -4.75
C LEU A 227 -1.27 9.48 -3.81
N GLY A 228 -2.04 10.56 -3.85
CA GLY A 228 -3.29 10.73 -3.08
C GLY A 228 -4.39 9.73 -3.45
N MET A 229 -4.21 8.98 -4.53
CA MET A 229 -5.16 8.00 -5.05
C MET A 229 -4.72 6.56 -4.76
N LEU A 230 -3.45 6.31 -4.46
CA LEU A 230 -2.87 4.97 -4.46
C LEU A 230 -2.99 4.29 -3.09
N PRO A 231 -3.81 3.23 -2.93
CA PRO A 231 -3.85 2.43 -1.71
C PRO A 231 -2.73 1.38 -1.70
N SER A 232 -2.44 0.82 -0.53
CA SER A 232 -1.58 -0.36 -0.43
C SER A 232 -2.00 -1.33 0.68
N ALA A 233 -1.62 -2.59 0.52
CA ALA A 233 -1.79 -3.62 1.54
C ALA A 233 -0.47 -4.35 1.79
N ASN A 234 -0.04 -4.40 3.04
CA ASN A 234 1.13 -5.12 3.52
C ASN A 234 0.63 -6.41 4.15
N ILE A 235 0.96 -7.55 3.53
CA ILE A 235 0.43 -8.86 3.87
C ILE A 235 1.57 -9.72 4.42
N GLY A 236 1.36 -10.23 5.64
CA GLY A 236 2.18 -11.27 6.24
C GLY A 236 1.43 -12.60 6.27
N LYS A 237 1.96 -13.54 7.04
CA LYS A 237 1.28 -14.83 7.28
C LYS A 237 0.07 -14.67 8.19
N ASP A 238 0.24 -13.93 9.28
CA ASP A 238 -0.72 -13.85 10.38
C ASP A 238 -1.33 -12.43 10.53
N HIS A 239 -0.80 -11.43 9.80
CA HIS A 239 -1.20 -10.03 9.91
C HIS A 239 -1.39 -9.36 8.55
N ALA A 240 -2.27 -8.36 8.50
CA ALA A 240 -2.47 -7.49 7.36
C ALA A 240 -2.58 -6.03 7.77
N LEU A 241 -1.83 -5.16 7.10
CA LEU A 241 -1.82 -3.71 7.31
C LEU A 241 -2.13 -2.97 6.02
N PHE A 242 -3.13 -2.10 6.05
CA PHE A 242 -3.59 -1.32 4.91
C PHE A 242 -3.23 0.15 5.12
N GLU A 243 -2.55 0.76 4.14
CA GLU A 243 -2.07 2.14 4.24
C GLU A 243 -2.07 2.83 2.87
N PRO A 244 -2.41 4.13 2.82
CA PRO A 244 -2.11 4.95 1.64
C PRO A 244 -0.62 4.91 1.31
N VAL A 245 -0.28 5.03 0.02
CA VAL A 245 1.14 5.12 -0.37
C VAL A 245 1.75 6.48 -0.06
N HIS A 246 0.94 7.55 -0.06
CA HIS A 246 1.43 8.91 0.20
C HIS A 246 2.03 9.05 1.61
N GLY A 247 2.98 9.98 1.74
CA GLY A 247 3.58 10.33 3.04
C GLY A 247 2.67 11.19 3.92
N SER A 248 3.25 11.71 5.01
CA SER A 248 2.54 12.51 6.02
C SER A 248 2.23 13.95 5.60
N ALA A 249 2.83 14.45 4.51
CA ALA A 249 2.59 15.79 3.94
C ALA A 249 2.42 16.91 5.01
N PRO A 250 3.45 17.14 5.86
CA PRO A 250 3.35 18.04 7.02
C PRO A 250 3.07 19.50 6.63
N ASP A 251 3.36 19.89 5.40
CA ASP A 251 3.12 21.21 4.81
C ASP A 251 1.63 21.52 4.60
N ILE A 252 0.78 20.49 4.49
CA ILE A 252 -0.68 20.66 4.35
C ILE A 252 -1.50 20.11 5.52
N ALA A 253 -0.84 19.51 6.51
CA ALA A 253 -1.49 19.03 7.72
C ALA A 253 -2.25 20.14 8.45
N GLY A 254 -3.47 19.84 8.91
CA GLY A 254 -4.40 20.76 9.57
C GLY A 254 -5.13 21.71 8.64
N LYS A 255 -4.87 21.69 7.33
CA LYS A 255 -5.54 22.59 6.36
C LYS A 255 -6.85 22.05 5.83
N GLY A 256 -7.18 20.78 6.07
CA GLY A 256 -8.44 20.17 5.62
C GLY A 256 -8.54 20.02 4.11
N ILE A 257 -7.40 19.91 3.41
CA ILE A 257 -7.31 19.77 1.95
C ILE A 257 -6.61 18.47 1.51
N ALA A 258 -6.27 17.60 2.46
CA ALA A 258 -5.69 16.30 2.17
C ALA A 258 -6.70 15.42 1.40
N ASN A 259 -6.23 14.67 0.41
CA ASN A 259 -7.08 13.76 -0.34
C ASN A 259 -7.30 12.44 0.43
N PRO A 260 -8.53 12.11 0.88
CA PRO A 260 -8.76 10.90 1.66
C PRO A 260 -8.91 9.64 0.79
N ILE A 261 -8.88 9.75 -0.55
CA ILE A 261 -9.28 8.66 -1.44
C ILE A 261 -8.37 7.44 -1.31
N ALA A 262 -7.04 7.61 -1.24
CA ALA A 262 -6.13 6.47 -1.03
C ALA A 262 -6.46 5.72 0.27
N ALA A 263 -6.76 6.42 1.36
CA ALA A 263 -7.16 5.82 2.63
C ALA A 263 -8.52 5.11 2.54
N ILE A 264 -9.48 5.66 1.81
CA ILE A 264 -10.78 5.00 1.60
C ILE A 264 -10.60 3.77 0.69
N ARG A 265 -9.74 3.81 -0.33
CA ARG A 265 -9.41 2.65 -1.17
C ARG A 265 -8.69 1.55 -0.40
N CYS A 266 -7.97 1.87 0.68
CA CYS A 266 -7.47 0.85 1.61
C CYS A 266 -8.61 0.02 2.21
N ILE A 267 -9.81 0.59 2.39
CA ILE A 267 -10.99 -0.17 2.82
C ILE A 267 -11.46 -1.14 1.75
N SER A 268 -11.43 -0.76 0.47
CA SER A 268 -11.69 -1.68 -0.65
C SER A 268 -10.70 -2.86 -0.67
N LEU A 269 -9.40 -2.60 -0.41
CA LEU A 269 -8.40 -3.66 -0.27
C LEU A 269 -8.65 -4.55 0.96
N LEU A 270 -9.01 -3.96 2.08
CA LEU A 270 -9.33 -4.66 3.32
C LEU A 270 -10.55 -5.56 3.16
N LEU A 271 -11.62 -5.07 2.54
CA LEU A 271 -12.82 -5.85 2.24
C LEU A 271 -12.50 -7.01 1.28
N LYS A 272 -11.66 -6.79 0.26
CA LYS A 272 -11.16 -7.89 -0.61
C LYS A 272 -10.38 -8.94 0.19
N TYR A 273 -9.56 -8.52 1.16
CA TYR A 273 -8.83 -9.42 2.06
C TYR A 273 -9.79 -10.22 2.96
N ALA A 274 -10.86 -9.59 3.46
CA ALA A 274 -11.95 -10.23 4.19
C ALA A 274 -12.89 -11.08 3.31
N GLN A 275 -12.57 -11.26 2.02
CA GLN A 275 -13.36 -12.00 1.02
C GLN A 275 -14.69 -11.34 0.61
N GLU A 276 -14.88 -10.06 0.92
CA GLU A 276 -16.09 -9.28 0.63
C GLU A 276 -15.95 -8.47 -0.66
N ARG A 277 -15.81 -9.19 -1.79
CA ARG A 277 -15.54 -8.57 -3.09
C ARG A 277 -16.62 -7.60 -3.56
N GLU A 278 -17.90 -7.87 -3.27
CA GLU A 278 -18.99 -6.98 -3.67
C GLU A 278 -18.99 -5.68 -2.86
N ASN A 279 -18.74 -5.72 -1.55
CA ASN A 279 -18.59 -4.52 -0.73
C ASN A 279 -17.39 -3.67 -1.19
N ALA A 280 -16.27 -4.31 -1.55
CA ALA A 280 -15.13 -3.61 -2.11
C ALA A 280 -15.46 -2.90 -3.43
N LYS A 281 -16.27 -3.52 -4.31
CA LYS A 281 -16.74 -2.87 -5.56
C LYS A 281 -17.61 -1.66 -5.27
N ILE A 282 -18.47 -1.71 -4.25
CA ILE A 282 -19.31 -0.57 -3.85
C ILE A 282 -18.43 0.62 -3.45
N VAL A 283 -17.37 0.39 -2.68
CA VAL A 283 -16.43 1.47 -2.29
C VAL A 283 -15.79 2.11 -3.53
N GLU A 284 -15.25 1.31 -4.46
CA GLU A 284 -14.64 1.86 -5.68
C GLU A 284 -15.65 2.58 -6.57
N ALA A 285 -16.86 2.04 -6.73
CA ALA A 285 -17.92 2.64 -7.52
C ALA A 285 -18.37 3.98 -6.94
N ALA A 286 -18.49 4.08 -5.61
CA ALA A 286 -18.83 5.32 -4.92
C ALA A 286 -17.75 6.39 -5.12
N ILE A 287 -16.47 6.03 -5.01
CA ILE A 287 -15.35 6.94 -5.29
C ILE A 287 -15.42 7.44 -6.74
N GLN A 288 -15.58 6.52 -7.71
CA GLN A 288 -15.68 6.89 -9.12
C GLN A 288 -16.84 7.85 -9.38
N LYS A 289 -18.00 7.61 -8.77
CA LYS A 289 -19.18 8.47 -8.90
C LYS A 289 -18.94 9.87 -8.33
N VAL A 290 -18.41 9.97 -7.11
CA VAL A 290 -18.10 11.25 -6.46
C VAL A 290 -17.09 12.07 -7.27
N LEU A 291 -16.07 11.43 -7.81
CA LEU A 291 -15.08 12.08 -8.68
C LEU A 291 -15.68 12.51 -10.02
N ALA A 292 -16.58 11.71 -10.60
CA ALA A 292 -17.30 12.04 -11.83
C ALA A 292 -18.24 13.24 -11.63
N ASP A 293 -18.81 13.40 -10.42
CA ASP A 293 -19.64 14.54 -10.04
C ASP A 293 -18.82 15.80 -9.71
N GLY A 294 -17.49 15.73 -9.83
CA GLY A 294 -16.60 16.89 -9.68
C GLY A 294 -16.22 17.24 -8.24
N ILE A 295 -16.61 16.42 -7.26
CA ILE A 295 -16.24 16.60 -5.85
C ILE A 295 -14.82 16.07 -5.66
N LYS A 296 -13.85 16.98 -5.75
CA LYS A 296 -12.42 16.67 -5.80
C LYS A 296 -11.64 17.60 -4.88
N THR A 297 -10.60 17.06 -4.23
CA THR A 297 -9.60 17.83 -3.50
C THR A 297 -8.67 18.62 -4.45
N PRO A 298 -7.89 19.59 -3.93
CA PRO A 298 -7.04 20.45 -4.77
C PRO A 298 -5.95 19.72 -5.58
N ASP A 299 -5.42 18.60 -5.08
CA ASP A 299 -4.43 17.76 -5.79
C ASP A 299 -5.00 17.15 -7.09
N LEU A 300 -6.31 16.96 -7.15
CA LEU A 300 -7.03 16.51 -8.35
C LEU A 300 -7.64 17.67 -9.15
N GLY A 301 -7.23 18.92 -8.86
CA GLY A 301 -7.72 20.13 -9.53
C GLY A 301 -9.10 20.62 -9.08
N GLY A 302 -9.61 20.10 -7.95
CA GLY A 302 -10.88 20.52 -7.37
C GLY A 302 -10.77 21.61 -6.30
N LYS A 303 -11.85 21.82 -5.56
CA LYS A 303 -11.96 22.82 -4.48
C LYS A 303 -12.51 22.24 -3.17
N ALA A 304 -12.88 20.97 -3.16
CA ALA A 304 -13.48 20.33 -2.00
C ALA A 304 -12.43 20.08 -0.92
N GLY A 305 -12.85 20.13 0.35
CA GLY A 305 -12.00 19.76 1.47
C GLY A 305 -11.98 18.25 1.72
N THR A 306 -11.05 17.78 2.58
CA THR A 306 -10.92 16.37 2.98
C THR A 306 -12.27 15.80 3.45
N LYS A 307 -12.93 16.52 4.35
CA LYS A 307 -14.19 16.11 4.97
C LYS A 307 -15.33 16.04 3.95
N GLU A 308 -15.40 17.03 3.05
CA GLU A 308 -16.43 17.09 2.01
C GLU A 308 -16.34 15.89 1.06
N VAL A 309 -15.13 15.54 0.61
CA VAL A 309 -14.92 14.34 -0.22
C VAL A 309 -15.29 13.07 0.55
N GLY A 310 -14.86 12.93 1.80
CA GLY A 310 -15.18 11.78 2.64
C GLY A 310 -16.69 11.60 2.85
N GLU A 311 -17.40 12.67 3.21
CA GLU A 311 -18.86 12.66 3.40
C GLU A 311 -19.61 12.35 2.10
N ALA A 312 -19.14 12.86 0.96
CA ALA A 312 -19.72 12.55 -0.35
C ALA A 312 -19.60 11.06 -0.67
N VAL A 313 -18.43 10.46 -0.43
CA VAL A 313 -18.22 9.01 -0.64
C VAL A 313 -19.10 8.18 0.29
N ILE A 314 -19.16 8.52 1.57
CA ILE A 314 -20.03 7.84 2.56
C ILE A 314 -21.50 7.88 2.11
N LYS A 315 -21.99 9.06 1.74
CA LYS A 315 -23.38 9.24 1.28
C LYS A 315 -23.67 8.38 0.05
N GLU A 316 -22.73 8.32 -0.89
CA GLU A 316 -22.87 7.52 -2.10
C GLU A 316 -22.85 6.02 -1.80
N ILE A 317 -22.00 5.55 -0.88
CA ILE A 317 -22.00 4.15 -0.42
C ILE A 317 -23.35 3.78 0.18
N ILE A 318 -23.90 4.61 1.08
CA ILE A 318 -25.20 4.37 1.70
C ILE A 318 -26.29 4.26 0.63
N ARG A 319 -26.31 5.21 -0.32
CA ARG A 319 -27.26 5.21 -1.45
C ARG A 319 -27.16 3.92 -2.27
N MET A 320 -25.94 3.49 -2.62
CA MET A 320 -25.73 2.27 -3.40
C MET A 320 -26.16 1.00 -2.67
N ARG A 321 -26.10 0.98 -1.32
CA ARG A 321 -26.55 -0.16 -0.50
C ARG A 321 -28.07 -0.20 -0.29
N GLU A 322 -28.74 0.95 -0.33
CA GLU A 322 -30.20 1.06 -0.19
C GLU A 322 -30.96 0.73 -1.48
N ILE A 323 -30.30 0.76 -2.63
CA ILE A 323 -30.90 0.36 -3.91
C ILE A 323 -30.89 -1.17 -3.98
N PRO A 324 -32.06 -1.84 -4.03
CA PRO A 324 -32.09 -3.27 -4.32
C PRO A 324 -31.44 -3.48 -5.70
N GLY A 325 -30.47 -4.41 -5.79
CA GLY A 325 -29.92 -4.80 -7.09
C GLY A 325 -31.05 -5.16 -8.05
N PRO A 326 -30.88 -4.98 -9.37
CA PRO A 326 -31.88 -5.47 -10.32
C PRO A 326 -32.09 -6.96 -10.06
N ASP A 327 -33.34 -7.34 -9.76
CA ASP A 327 -33.76 -8.74 -9.65
C ASP A 327 -33.21 -9.49 -10.87
N LEU A 328 -32.26 -10.41 -10.63
CA LEU A 328 -31.81 -11.42 -11.59
C LEU A 328 -32.70 -12.64 -11.47
#